data_AF-A0A1G7S7J6-F1
#
_entry.id   AF-A0A1G7S7J6-F1
#
_cell.length_a   1.000
_cell.length_b   1.000
_cell.length_c   1.000
_cell.angle_alpha   90.00
_cell.angle_beta   90.00
_cell.angle_gamma   90.00
#
_symmetry.space_group_name_H-M   'P 1'
#
loop_
_entity.id
_entity.type
_entity.pdbx_description
1 polymer ?
#
loop_
_entity_poly.entity_id
_entity_poly.type
_entity_poly.pdbx_seq_one_letter_code
_entity_poly.pdbx_strand_id
1 'polypeptide(L)'
;MELYNQELKERFLEQYPETTRLTYRNIFKKTALKEKELRKDLYQFNLEELDDLLYSLGSTSAQYIATALVVIAKYIDFCLQEGYIGNPAGINYARLINPTLENLKKYEHGVDRRYRYIDREELQQIINMCVNDQDAVIFALLFEGVMGENLEELINLKVEDCNFMDNILTLRRNNGTKRRISVQQDTMKLINKAINQVEYYRVSDIANGVFLLQRTPYVLRPIVSEKVPTEQVSHQIIRNRLKKIAEMYGNPYLNPKNIFRSGMIDYIRRYMKKNDIKSFKDLDHDDMANILMRFGIDPTNQNIYLHRIRLREYV
;
A
#
# COMPACT_ATOMS: atom_id res chain seq x y z
N MET A 1 -12.42 -16.74 7.51
CA MET A 1 -11.67 -17.69 8.37
C MET A 1 -12.09 -17.48 9.80
N GLU A 2 -12.57 -18.54 10.43
CA GLU A 2 -12.94 -18.60 11.85
C GLU A 2 -11.70 -18.82 12.74
N LEU A 3 -11.79 -18.42 14.01
CA LEU A 3 -10.74 -18.61 15.00
C LEU A 3 -10.70 -20.08 15.47
N TYR A 4 -9.52 -20.60 15.79
CA TYR A 4 -9.40 -21.85 16.55
C TYR A 4 -9.64 -21.56 18.04
N ASN A 5 -10.38 -22.41 18.75
CA ASN A 5 -10.77 -22.17 20.15
C ASN A 5 -11.30 -20.76 20.40
N GLN A 6 -12.35 -20.41 19.64
CA GLN A 6 -12.88 -19.05 19.56
C GLN A 6 -13.15 -18.44 20.94
N GLU A 7 -13.85 -19.14 21.83
CA GLU A 7 -14.23 -18.63 23.15
C GLU A 7 -13.02 -18.12 23.96
N LEU A 8 -11.95 -18.90 24.05
CA LEU A 8 -10.75 -18.53 24.79
C LEU A 8 -10.03 -17.34 24.15
N LYS A 9 -9.98 -17.29 22.81
CA LYS A 9 -9.38 -16.17 22.08
C LYS A 9 -10.22 -14.89 22.20
N GLU A 10 -11.55 -15.00 22.24
CA GLU A 10 -12.43 -13.84 22.48
C GLU A 10 -12.19 -13.26 23.88
N ARG A 11 -12.11 -14.09 24.92
CA ARG A 11 -11.79 -13.66 26.29
C ARG A 11 -10.45 -12.93 26.39
N PHE A 12 -9.43 -13.40 25.67
CA PHE A 12 -8.16 -12.68 25.57
C PHE A 12 -8.32 -11.32 24.88
N LEU A 13 -9.09 -11.26 23.81
CA LEU A 13 -9.31 -10.08 22.98
C LEU A 13 -10.11 -8.97 23.69
N GLU A 14 -10.98 -9.33 24.63
CA GLU A 14 -11.80 -8.39 25.43
C GLU A 14 -10.96 -7.45 26.32
N GLN A 15 -9.74 -7.86 26.68
CA GLN A 15 -8.82 -7.07 27.51
C GLN A 15 -8.21 -5.87 26.78
N TYR A 16 -8.45 -5.73 25.47
CA TYR A 16 -7.82 -4.71 24.63
C TYR A 16 -8.84 -3.75 23.99
N PRO A 17 -8.42 -2.49 23.70
CA PRO A 17 -9.20 -1.54 22.90
C PRO A 17 -9.52 -2.09 21.51
N GLU A 18 -10.61 -1.60 20.91
CA GLU A 18 -11.16 -2.11 19.65
C GLU A 18 -10.13 -2.20 18.50
N THR A 19 -9.30 -1.17 18.33
CA THR A 19 -8.27 -1.13 17.28
C THR A 19 -7.20 -2.22 17.44
N THR A 20 -6.74 -2.44 18.67
CA THR A 20 -5.80 -3.52 19.03
C THR A 20 -6.48 -4.88 18.87
N ARG A 21 -7.74 -4.99 19.28
CA ARG A 21 -8.55 -6.21 19.16
C ARG A 21 -8.67 -6.68 17.72
N LEU A 22 -8.96 -5.77 16.78
CA LEU A 22 -9.04 -6.08 15.36
C LEU A 22 -7.71 -6.62 14.81
N THR A 23 -6.60 -6.00 15.21
CA THR A 23 -5.26 -6.43 14.79
C THR A 23 -4.94 -7.84 15.30
N TYR A 24 -5.13 -8.09 16.59
CA TYR A 24 -4.86 -9.39 17.22
C TYR A 24 -5.76 -10.49 16.65
N ARG A 25 -7.05 -10.18 16.45
CA ARG A 25 -8.01 -11.09 15.81
C ARG A 25 -7.57 -11.49 14.40
N ASN A 26 -7.05 -10.56 13.62
CA ASN A 26 -6.56 -10.87 12.27
C ASN A 26 -5.34 -11.81 12.30
N ILE A 27 -4.47 -11.68 13.30
CA ILE A 27 -3.34 -12.61 13.51
C ILE A 27 -3.88 -14.00 13.87
N PHE A 28 -4.82 -14.10 14.81
CA PHE A 28 -5.41 -15.41 15.15
C PHE A 28 -6.16 -16.08 13.99
N LYS A 29 -6.81 -15.31 13.12
CA LYS A 29 -7.39 -15.87 11.89
C LYS A 29 -6.34 -16.48 10.96
N LYS A 30 -5.11 -15.95 10.97
CA LYS A 30 -3.99 -16.46 10.17
C LYS A 30 -3.36 -17.69 10.82
N THR A 31 -3.24 -17.73 12.15
CA THR A 31 -2.72 -18.90 12.86
C THR A 31 -3.69 -20.08 12.88
N ALA A 32 -5.01 -19.81 12.79
CA ALA A 32 -6.06 -20.82 12.86
C ALA A 32 -5.91 -21.97 11.86
N LEU A 33 -5.32 -21.73 10.68
CA LEU A 33 -5.05 -22.79 9.71
C LEU A 33 -4.12 -23.86 10.31
N LYS A 34 -3.01 -23.43 10.90
CA LYS A 34 -2.01 -24.30 11.50
C LYS A 34 -2.48 -24.94 12.80
N GLU A 35 -3.22 -24.19 13.61
CA GLU A 35 -3.86 -24.73 14.83
C GLU A 35 -4.86 -25.86 14.50
N LYS A 36 -5.63 -25.72 13.42
CA LYS A 36 -6.52 -26.78 12.92
C LYS A 36 -5.76 -27.98 12.37
N GLU A 37 -4.69 -27.73 11.63
CA GLU A 37 -3.81 -28.78 11.09
C GLU A 37 -3.21 -29.64 12.20
N LEU A 38 -2.70 -29.00 13.26
CA LEU A 38 -2.07 -29.68 14.41
C LEU A 38 -3.07 -30.13 15.48
N ARG A 39 -4.34 -29.70 15.38
CA ARG A 39 -5.39 -29.91 16.40
C ARG A 39 -4.94 -29.48 17.79
N LYS A 40 -4.23 -28.35 17.85
CA LYS A 40 -3.64 -27.77 19.06
C LYS A 40 -3.92 -26.28 19.09
N ASP A 41 -4.13 -25.73 20.28
CA ASP A 41 -4.11 -24.28 20.47
C ASP A 41 -2.66 -23.79 20.60
N LEU A 42 -2.42 -22.49 20.36
CA LEU A 42 -1.09 -21.87 20.41
C LEU A 42 -0.36 -22.10 21.74
N TYR A 43 -1.08 -22.15 22.87
CA TYR A 43 -0.45 -22.41 24.19
C TYR A 43 0.07 -23.85 24.33
N GLN A 44 -0.31 -24.75 23.43
CA GLN A 44 0.13 -26.15 23.36
C GLN A 44 1.27 -26.38 22.36
N PHE A 45 1.68 -25.34 21.63
CA PHE A 45 2.73 -25.47 20.63
C PHE A 45 4.10 -25.57 21.30
N ASN A 46 4.95 -26.45 20.78
CA ASN A 46 6.38 -26.46 21.09
C ASN A 46 7.15 -25.47 20.20
N LEU A 47 8.48 -25.39 20.37
CA LEU A 47 9.32 -24.44 19.63
C LEU A 47 9.34 -24.70 18.11
N GLU A 48 9.36 -25.96 17.68
CA GLU A 48 9.37 -26.34 16.26
C GLU A 48 8.03 -26.01 15.60
N GLU A 49 6.92 -26.29 16.28
CA GLU A 49 5.57 -25.96 15.82
C GLU A 49 5.35 -24.44 15.73
N LEU A 50 5.96 -23.66 16.62
CA LEU A 50 5.97 -22.19 16.54
C LEU A 50 6.87 -21.68 15.40
N ASP A 51 8.04 -22.28 15.18
CA ASP A 51 8.93 -21.92 14.06
C ASP A 51 8.22 -22.13 12.72
N ASP A 52 7.58 -23.30 12.57
CA ASP A 52 6.80 -23.65 11.39
C ASP A 52 5.54 -22.78 11.24
N LEU A 53 4.85 -22.46 12.34
CA LEU A 53 3.75 -21.50 12.34
C LEU A 53 4.20 -20.14 11.79
N LEU A 54 5.30 -19.58 12.31
CA LEU A 54 5.81 -18.28 11.88
C LEU A 54 6.21 -18.29 10.40
N TYR A 55 6.80 -19.39 9.92
CA TYR A 55 7.09 -19.58 8.50
C TYR A 55 5.80 -19.65 7.67
N SER A 56 4.78 -20.40 8.13
CA SER A 56 3.50 -20.58 7.43
C SER A 56 2.67 -19.30 7.29
N LEU A 57 2.99 -18.24 8.06
CA LEU A 57 2.34 -16.93 7.91
C LEU A 57 2.54 -16.32 6.52
N GLY A 58 3.53 -16.78 5.75
CA GLY A 58 3.72 -16.36 4.36
C GLY A 58 4.00 -14.86 4.21
N SER A 59 4.55 -14.23 5.26
CA SER A 59 4.69 -12.77 5.29
C SER A 59 5.94 -12.30 4.57
N THR A 60 5.84 -11.21 3.82
CA THR A 60 7.00 -10.54 3.20
C THR A 60 7.64 -9.49 4.11
N SER A 61 7.29 -9.47 5.40
CA SER A 61 7.68 -8.41 6.36
C SER A 61 8.00 -8.99 7.73
N ALA A 62 9.28 -8.96 8.11
CA ALA A 62 9.74 -9.34 9.45
C ALA A 62 9.08 -8.50 10.54
N GLN A 63 8.67 -7.27 10.24
CA GLN A 63 7.93 -6.43 11.18
C GLN A 63 6.53 -6.99 11.49
N TYR A 64 5.85 -7.55 10.47
CA TYR A 64 4.58 -8.23 10.69
C TYR A 64 4.80 -9.52 11.50
N ILE A 65 5.84 -10.28 11.18
CA ILE A 65 6.20 -11.52 11.89
C ILE A 65 6.53 -11.22 13.36
N ALA A 66 7.26 -10.15 13.64
CA ALA A 66 7.53 -9.66 14.99
C ALA A 66 6.24 -9.31 15.73
N THR A 67 5.32 -8.63 15.05
CA THR A 67 4.00 -8.29 15.62
C THR A 67 3.21 -9.54 15.95
N ALA A 68 3.17 -10.52 15.05
CA ALA A 68 2.51 -11.80 15.27
C ALA A 68 3.12 -12.56 16.45
N LEU A 69 4.45 -12.65 16.52
CA LEU A 69 5.17 -13.28 17.63
C LEU A 69 4.82 -12.65 18.99
N VAL A 70 4.78 -11.32 19.06
CA VAL A 70 4.39 -10.60 20.29
C VAL A 70 2.95 -10.93 20.70
N VAL A 71 2.01 -11.00 19.75
CA VAL A 71 0.61 -11.32 20.03
C VAL A 71 0.45 -12.76 20.48
N ILE A 72 1.11 -13.71 19.81
CA ILE A 72 1.15 -15.11 20.20
C ILE A 72 1.71 -15.24 21.62
N ALA A 73 2.84 -14.61 21.91
CA ALA A 73 3.45 -14.66 23.23
C ALA A 73 2.50 -14.13 24.32
N LYS A 74 1.85 -12.97 24.10
CA LYS A 74 0.87 -12.42 25.05
C LYS A 74 -0.33 -13.34 25.26
N TYR A 75 -0.79 -14.00 24.22
CA TYR A 75 -1.90 -14.94 24.31
C TYR A 75 -1.53 -16.19 25.11
N ILE A 76 -0.33 -16.73 24.89
CA ILE A 76 0.17 -17.87 25.66
C ILE A 76 0.34 -17.48 27.13
N ASP A 77 0.87 -16.29 27.42
CA ASP A 77 0.96 -15.79 28.81
C ASP A 77 -0.42 -15.71 29.48
N PHE A 78 -1.43 -15.21 28.77
CA PHE A 78 -2.82 -15.19 29.26
C PHE A 78 -3.36 -16.60 29.52
N CYS A 79 -3.14 -17.54 28.61
CA CYS A 79 -3.58 -18.93 28.78
C CYS A 79 -2.96 -19.56 30.03
N LEU A 80 -1.65 -19.35 30.24
CA LEU A 80 -0.96 -19.86 31.43
C LEU A 80 -1.48 -19.23 32.72
N GLN A 81 -1.80 -17.93 32.73
CA GLN A 81 -2.41 -17.25 33.88
C GLN A 81 -3.79 -17.80 34.23
N GLU A 82 -4.57 -18.19 33.21
CA GLU A 82 -5.89 -18.80 33.36
C GLU A 82 -5.82 -20.32 33.65
N GLY A 83 -4.62 -20.88 33.83
CA GLY A 83 -4.40 -22.28 34.18
C GLY A 83 -4.38 -23.25 32.99
N TYR A 84 -4.40 -22.76 31.74
CA TYR A 84 -4.24 -23.59 30.56
C TYR A 84 -2.75 -23.90 30.32
N ILE A 85 -2.35 -25.12 30.69
CA ILE A 85 -0.97 -25.60 30.59
C ILE A 85 -0.84 -26.52 29.37
N GLY A 86 -0.05 -26.11 28.40
CA GLY A 86 0.19 -26.87 27.16
C GLY A 86 1.45 -27.73 27.16
N ASN A 87 2.34 -27.53 28.14
CA ASN A 87 3.55 -28.33 28.34
C ASN A 87 3.85 -28.52 29.83
N PRO A 88 4.53 -29.59 30.26
CA PRO A 88 4.74 -29.91 31.68
C PRO A 88 5.44 -28.82 32.50
N ALA A 89 6.21 -27.96 31.84
CA ALA A 89 6.96 -26.89 32.47
C ALA A 89 6.21 -25.54 32.50
N GLY A 90 5.02 -25.45 31.89
CA GLY A 90 4.27 -24.19 31.78
C GLY A 90 5.03 -23.10 31.02
N ILE A 91 5.93 -23.47 30.11
CA ILE A 91 6.82 -22.54 29.41
C ILE A 91 6.07 -21.90 28.25
N ASN A 92 6.21 -20.58 28.10
CA ASN A 92 5.83 -19.88 26.88
C ASN A 92 6.98 -19.94 25.86
N TYR A 93 6.95 -20.93 24.96
CA TYR A 93 7.99 -21.11 23.95
C TYR A 93 8.14 -19.93 22.98
N ALA A 94 7.09 -19.12 22.78
CA ALA A 94 7.18 -17.93 21.93
C ALA A 94 8.13 -16.86 22.51
N ARG A 95 8.35 -16.85 23.83
CA ARG A 95 9.30 -15.95 24.49
C ARG A 95 10.76 -16.37 24.29
N LEU A 96 11.02 -17.60 23.85
CA LEU A 96 12.37 -18.10 23.57
C LEU A 96 12.86 -17.72 22.16
N ILE A 97 11.95 -17.30 21.28
CA ILE A 97 12.29 -16.86 19.92
C ILE A 97 12.83 -15.43 19.97
N ASN A 98 14.04 -15.21 19.46
CA ASN A 98 14.65 -13.89 19.41
C ASN A 98 13.86 -12.95 18.46
N PRO A 99 13.29 -11.84 18.96
CA PRO A 99 12.39 -10.98 18.20
C PRO A 99 13.13 -9.94 17.33
N THR A 100 14.47 -9.99 17.21
CA THR A 100 15.19 -9.06 16.35
C THR A 100 14.78 -9.23 14.89
N LEU A 101 14.65 -8.12 14.16
CA LEU A 101 14.29 -8.15 12.74
C LEU A 101 15.27 -9.00 11.91
N GLU A 102 16.55 -9.01 12.28
CA GLU A 102 17.56 -9.85 11.64
C GLU A 102 17.24 -11.33 11.77
N ASN A 103 16.91 -11.81 12.98
CA ASN A 103 16.56 -13.21 13.21
C ASN A 103 15.23 -13.58 12.54
N LEU A 104 14.28 -12.65 12.50
CA LEU A 104 12.95 -12.90 11.93
C LEU A 104 12.91 -12.89 10.39
N LYS A 105 13.96 -12.39 9.72
CA LYS A 105 14.07 -12.44 8.24
C LYS A 105 14.01 -13.85 7.69
N LYS A 106 14.41 -14.88 8.45
CA LYS A 106 14.34 -16.28 8.02
C LYS A 106 12.91 -16.77 7.75
N TYR A 107 11.92 -16.10 8.33
CA TYR A 107 10.50 -16.37 8.11
C TYR A 107 9.88 -15.48 7.02
N GLU A 108 10.61 -14.51 6.47
CA GLU A 108 10.11 -13.70 5.37
C GLU A 108 10.05 -14.55 4.10
N HIS A 109 8.85 -14.69 3.54
CA HIS A 109 8.70 -15.24 2.21
C HIS A 109 9.12 -14.18 1.19
N GLY A 110 10.14 -14.51 0.40
CA GLY A 110 10.66 -13.62 -0.63
C GLY A 110 9.69 -13.53 -1.80
N VAL A 111 8.90 -12.45 -1.86
CA VAL A 111 8.63 -11.85 -3.17
C VAL A 111 9.79 -10.89 -3.41
N ASP A 112 10.46 -11.04 -4.54
CA ASP A 112 11.66 -10.30 -4.88
C ASP A 112 11.43 -8.79 -4.75
N ARG A 113 12.16 -8.15 -3.81
CA ARG A 113 12.02 -6.73 -3.49
C ARG A 113 12.33 -5.83 -4.70
N ARG A 114 12.99 -6.35 -5.75
CA ARG A 114 13.21 -5.64 -7.01
C ARG A 114 11.89 -5.22 -7.67
N TYR A 115 10.82 -6.01 -7.55
CA TYR A 115 9.50 -5.66 -8.11
C TYR A 115 8.71 -4.66 -7.27
N ARG A 116 9.25 -4.18 -6.14
CA ARG A 116 8.55 -3.26 -5.24
C ARG A 116 8.26 -1.92 -5.90
N TYR A 117 9.20 -1.45 -6.71
CA TYR A 117 9.10 -0.17 -7.42
C TYR A 117 9.22 -0.44 -8.90
N ILE A 118 8.44 0.30 -9.67
CA ILE A 118 8.43 0.21 -11.12
C ILE A 118 9.27 1.33 -11.71
N ASP A 119 9.88 1.10 -12.87
CA ASP A 119 10.44 2.18 -13.67
C ASP A 119 9.42 2.76 -14.67
N ARG A 120 9.89 3.64 -15.55
CA ARG A 120 9.04 4.27 -16.58
C ARG A 120 8.59 3.32 -17.66
N GLU A 121 9.41 2.33 -18.01
CA GLU A 121 9.08 1.36 -19.03
C GLU A 121 7.97 0.44 -18.52
N GLU A 122 8.10 -0.03 -17.28
CA GLU A 122 7.06 -0.79 -16.58
C GLU A 122 5.77 0.02 -16.39
N LEU A 123 5.88 1.32 -16.03
CA LEU A 123 4.72 2.21 -15.98
C LEU A 123 4.00 2.27 -17.33
N GLN A 124 4.76 2.39 -18.44
CA GLN A 124 4.18 2.45 -19.78
C GLN A 124 3.52 1.12 -20.16
N GLN A 125 4.09 -0.03 -19.78
CA GLN A 125 3.47 -1.33 -19.97
C GLN A 125 2.13 -1.43 -19.23
N ILE A 126 2.07 -0.98 -17.97
CA ILE A 126 0.83 -0.94 -17.17
C ILE A 126 -0.21 -0.04 -17.83
N ILE A 127 0.20 1.17 -18.29
CA ILE A 127 -0.69 2.11 -18.99
C ILE A 127 -1.25 1.46 -20.27
N ASN A 128 -0.42 0.77 -21.04
CA ASN A 128 -0.83 0.12 -22.30
C ASN A 128 -1.76 -1.08 -22.07
N MET A 129 -1.70 -1.73 -20.90
CA MET A 129 -2.63 -2.81 -20.52
C MET A 129 -4.01 -2.30 -20.11
N CYS A 130 -4.13 -1.03 -19.71
CA CYS A 130 -5.40 -0.47 -19.28
C CYS A 130 -6.33 -0.24 -20.49
N VAL A 131 -7.47 -0.92 -20.51
CA VAL A 131 -8.53 -0.68 -21.51
C VAL A 131 -9.15 0.70 -21.34
N ASN A 132 -9.23 1.21 -20.10
CA ASN A 132 -9.79 2.51 -19.78
C ASN A 132 -8.70 3.54 -19.52
N ASP A 133 -8.74 4.69 -20.20
CA ASP A 133 -7.89 5.84 -19.87
C ASP A 133 -8.13 6.33 -18.44
N GLN A 134 -9.37 6.21 -17.93
CA GLN A 134 -9.74 6.46 -16.53
C GLN A 134 -8.95 5.60 -15.52
N ASP A 135 -8.54 4.39 -15.90
CA ASP A 135 -7.71 3.53 -15.05
C ASP A 135 -6.23 3.84 -15.25
N ALA A 136 -5.81 4.01 -16.50
CA ALA A 136 -4.42 4.31 -16.87
C ALA A 136 -3.91 5.62 -16.23
N VAL A 137 -4.72 6.68 -16.26
CA VAL A 137 -4.35 7.99 -15.74
C VAL A 137 -4.05 7.98 -14.23
N ILE A 138 -4.66 7.06 -13.48
CA ILE A 138 -4.42 6.91 -12.04
C ILE A 138 -2.95 6.54 -11.79
N PHE A 139 -2.40 5.60 -12.57
CA PHE A 139 -1.00 5.18 -12.44
C PHE A 139 -0.04 6.31 -12.80
N ALA A 140 -0.29 7.00 -13.91
CA ALA A 140 0.55 8.13 -14.34
C ALA A 140 0.54 9.28 -13.32
N LEU A 141 -0.63 9.65 -12.80
CA LEU A 141 -0.76 10.71 -11.80
C LEU A 141 -0.06 10.35 -10.49
N LEU A 142 -0.24 9.12 -9.99
CA LEU A 142 0.49 8.64 -8.80
C LEU A 142 2.00 8.71 -9.01
N PHE A 143 2.48 8.27 -10.17
CA PHE A 143 3.90 8.31 -10.52
C PHE A 143 4.44 9.74 -10.67
N GLU A 144 3.62 10.70 -11.07
CA GLU A 144 4.01 12.13 -11.06
C GLU A 144 3.97 12.78 -9.68
N GLY A 145 3.54 12.04 -8.65
CA GLY A 145 3.47 12.50 -7.27
C GLY A 145 2.13 13.11 -6.89
N VAL A 146 1.05 12.82 -7.60
CA VAL A 146 -0.32 13.24 -7.26
C VAL A 146 -0.96 12.18 -6.37
N MET A 147 -1.09 12.46 -5.07
CA MET A 147 -1.67 11.49 -4.12
C MET A 147 -2.40 12.19 -2.98
N GLY A 148 -1.72 13.04 -2.20
CA GLY A 148 -2.26 13.61 -0.96
C GLY A 148 -2.62 12.55 0.09
N GLU A 149 -3.34 12.96 1.12
CA GLU A 149 -3.85 12.01 2.11
C GLU A 149 -5.02 11.21 1.52
N ASN A 150 -5.02 9.89 1.68
CA ASN A 150 -6.09 9.01 1.20
C ASN A 150 -6.50 9.20 -0.29
N LEU A 151 -5.55 9.56 -1.16
CA LEU A 151 -5.77 9.79 -2.60
C LEU A 151 -6.57 11.08 -2.91
N GLU A 152 -6.69 12.00 -1.95
CA GLU A 152 -7.51 13.22 -2.11
C GLU A 152 -7.07 14.09 -3.29
N GLU A 153 -5.77 14.18 -3.61
CA GLU A 153 -5.30 15.02 -4.72
C GLU A 153 -5.74 14.45 -6.07
N LEU A 154 -5.82 13.11 -6.20
CA LEU A 154 -6.36 12.45 -7.39
C LEU A 154 -7.87 12.66 -7.49
N ILE A 155 -8.55 12.48 -6.36
CA ILE A 155 -10.01 12.56 -6.24
C ILE A 155 -10.47 13.98 -6.55
N ASN A 156 -9.74 15.00 -6.08
CA ASN A 156 -10.09 16.41 -6.21
C ASN A 156 -9.62 17.07 -7.51
N LEU A 157 -8.82 16.39 -8.35
CA LEU A 157 -8.26 17.01 -9.56
C LEU A 157 -9.36 17.31 -10.58
N LYS A 158 -9.52 18.60 -10.90
CA LYS A 158 -10.49 19.08 -11.89
C LYS A 158 -9.86 19.37 -13.24
N VAL A 159 -10.68 19.43 -14.27
CA VAL A 159 -10.26 19.84 -15.63
C VAL A 159 -9.64 21.24 -15.61
N GLU A 160 -10.24 22.18 -14.87
CA GLU A 160 -9.72 23.55 -14.70
C GLU A 160 -8.36 23.62 -13.99
N ASP A 161 -7.99 22.58 -13.25
CA ASP A 161 -6.71 22.50 -12.57
C ASP A 161 -5.57 22.04 -13.51
N CYS A 162 -5.89 21.66 -14.75
CA CYS A 162 -4.96 21.14 -15.74
C CYS A 162 -4.58 22.22 -16.76
N ASN A 163 -3.42 22.85 -16.58
CA ASN A 163 -2.85 23.74 -17.60
C ASN A 163 -2.08 22.90 -18.63
N PHE A 164 -2.75 22.56 -19.72
CA PHE A 164 -2.21 21.74 -20.81
C PHE A 164 -1.11 22.44 -21.63
N MET A 165 -1.06 23.78 -21.62
CA MET A 165 -0.02 24.53 -22.33
C MET A 165 1.33 24.41 -21.63
N ASP A 166 1.33 24.58 -20.30
CA ASP A 166 2.55 24.59 -19.49
C ASP A 166 2.87 23.23 -18.86
N ASN A 167 2.01 22.23 -19.05
CA ASN A 167 2.03 20.94 -18.36
C ASN A 167 2.07 21.09 -16.83
N ILE A 168 1.23 21.97 -16.27
CA ILE A 168 1.14 22.22 -14.83
C ILE A 168 -0.20 21.76 -14.27
N LEU A 169 -0.17 21.02 -13.16
CA LEU A 169 -1.34 20.64 -12.38
C LEU A 169 -1.44 21.47 -11.10
N THR A 170 -2.65 21.91 -10.76
CA THR A 170 -2.98 22.53 -9.47
C THR A 170 -3.67 21.51 -8.57
N LEU A 171 -2.95 20.96 -7.60
CA LEU A 171 -3.46 19.91 -6.72
C LEU A 171 -4.12 20.52 -5.48
N ARG A 172 -5.26 19.96 -5.07
CA ARG A 172 -6.07 20.45 -3.95
C ARG A 172 -6.29 19.35 -2.93
N ARG A 173 -6.07 19.68 -1.65
CA ARG A 173 -6.37 18.80 -0.53
C ARG A 173 -7.69 19.19 0.15
N ASN A 174 -8.26 18.29 0.92
CA ASN A 174 -9.54 18.50 1.60
C ASN A 174 -9.47 19.61 2.65
N ASN A 175 -8.29 19.86 3.23
CA ASN A 175 -8.06 20.98 4.15
C ASN A 175 -7.92 22.35 3.45
N GLY A 176 -8.15 22.42 2.13
CA GLY A 176 -8.06 23.65 1.33
C GLY A 176 -6.65 24.02 0.85
N THR A 177 -5.60 23.31 1.31
CA THR A 177 -4.24 23.56 0.83
C THR A 177 -4.09 23.18 -0.64
N LYS A 178 -3.22 23.92 -1.33
CA LYS A 178 -2.95 23.75 -2.76
C LYS A 178 -1.46 23.71 -3.03
N ARG A 179 -1.08 22.97 -4.05
CA ARG A 179 0.30 22.97 -4.59
C ARG A 179 0.28 22.81 -6.10
N ARG A 180 1.30 23.32 -6.77
CA ARG A 180 1.46 23.20 -8.22
C ARG A 180 2.63 22.29 -8.54
N ILE A 181 2.43 21.40 -9.51
CA ILE A 181 3.49 20.54 -10.02
C ILE A 181 3.52 20.62 -11.54
N SER A 182 4.72 20.70 -12.12
CA SER A 182 4.90 20.39 -13.55
C SER A 182 4.89 18.88 -13.74
N VAL A 183 4.24 18.35 -14.76
CA VAL A 183 4.23 16.91 -15.08
C VAL A 183 4.75 16.69 -16.49
N GLN A 184 5.08 15.46 -16.84
CA GLN A 184 5.48 15.16 -18.21
C GLN A 184 4.32 15.31 -19.20
N GLN A 185 4.68 15.62 -20.45
CA GLN A 185 3.72 15.80 -21.54
C GLN A 185 2.85 14.55 -21.75
N ASP A 186 3.41 13.35 -21.60
CA ASP A 186 2.65 12.11 -21.79
C ASP A 186 1.60 11.91 -20.69
N THR A 187 1.89 12.33 -19.45
CA THR A 187 0.88 12.39 -18.39
C THR A 187 -0.25 13.35 -18.77
N MET A 188 0.06 14.54 -19.30
CA MET A 188 -0.98 15.48 -19.75
C MET A 188 -1.82 14.94 -20.90
N LYS A 189 -1.21 14.25 -21.87
CA LYS A 189 -1.95 13.57 -22.94
C LYS A 189 -2.91 12.54 -22.36
N LEU A 190 -2.47 11.75 -21.37
CA LEU A 190 -3.30 10.73 -20.74
C LEU A 190 -4.45 11.33 -19.91
N ILE A 191 -4.20 12.45 -19.22
CA ILE A 191 -5.25 13.23 -18.55
C ILE A 191 -6.29 13.69 -19.58
N ASN A 192 -5.87 14.24 -20.71
CA ASN A 192 -6.79 14.67 -21.77
C ASN A 192 -7.62 13.49 -22.31
N LYS A 193 -7.01 12.32 -22.53
CA LYS A 193 -7.75 11.11 -22.93
C LYS A 193 -8.79 10.70 -21.89
N ALA A 194 -8.42 10.66 -20.61
CA ALA A 194 -9.34 10.31 -19.52
C ALA A 194 -10.51 11.31 -19.39
N ILE A 195 -10.27 12.61 -19.61
CA ILE A 195 -11.32 13.64 -19.64
C ILE A 195 -12.31 13.40 -20.80
N ASN A 196 -11.81 13.01 -21.96
CA ASN A 196 -12.63 12.82 -23.16
C ASN A 196 -13.27 11.42 -23.26
N GLN A 197 -12.89 10.46 -22.42
CA GLN A 197 -13.48 9.12 -22.40
C GLN A 197 -14.99 9.19 -22.11
N VAL A 198 -15.84 8.53 -22.89
CA VAL A 198 -17.30 8.53 -22.65
C VAL A 198 -17.76 7.25 -21.96
N GLU A 199 -17.16 6.13 -22.35
CA GLU A 199 -17.54 4.79 -21.92
C GLU A 199 -16.45 4.16 -21.06
N TYR A 200 -16.84 3.36 -20.08
CA TYR A 200 -15.97 2.59 -19.20
C TYR A 200 -16.25 1.09 -19.36
N TYR A 201 -15.20 0.33 -19.64
CA TYR A 201 -15.24 -1.10 -19.90
C TYR A 201 -14.83 -1.88 -18.65
N ARG A 202 -15.77 -2.68 -18.11
CA ARG A 202 -15.52 -3.55 -16.97
C ARG A 202 -15.01 -4.90 -17.48
N VAL A 203 -13.75 -5.21 -17.15
CA VAL A 203 -13.00 -6.39 -17.62
C VAL A 203 -13.70 -7.75 -17.33
N SER A 204 -14.67 -7.81 -16.42
CA SER A 204 -15.28 -9.08 -15.97
C SER A 204 -16.50 -9.57 -16.78
N ASP A 205 -17.12 -8.77 -17.64
CA ASP A 205 -18.46 -9.09 -18.18
C ASP A 205 -18.44 -9.19 -19.72
N ILE A 206 -18.29 -10.41 -20.24
CA ILE A 206 -18.14 -10.79 -21.66
C ILE A 206 -19.37 -10.45 -22.55
N ALA A 207 -20.42 -9.82 -22.02
CA ALA A 207 -21.59 -9.43 -22.81
C ALA A 207 -22.19 -8.04 -22.52
N ASN A 208 -21.93 -7.41 -21.36
CA ASN A 208 -22.63 -6.18 -20.92
C ASN A 208 -21.73 -5.21 -20.12
N GLY A 209 -20.40 -5.29 -20.27
CA GLY A 209 -19.45 -4.55 -19.44
C GLY A 209 -19.25 -3.07 -19.76
N VAL A 210 -20.04 -2.45 -20.64
CA VAL A 210 -19.86 -1.05 -21.05
C VAL A 210 -20.78 -0.14 -20.24
N PHE A 211 -20.19 0.86 -19.60
CA PHE A 211 -20.91 1.82 -18.76
C PHE A 211 -20.62 3.24 -19.20
N LEU A 212 -21.60 4.14 -19.13
CA LEU A 212 -21.35 5.56 -19.37
C LEU A 212 -20.67 6.20 -18.16
N LEU A 213 -19.71 7.08 -18.41
CA LEU A 213 -19.10 7.93 -17.39
C LEU A 213 -19.95 9.17 -17.16
N GLN A 214 -20.14 9.54 -15.89
CA GLN A 214 -20.84 10.75 -15.53
C GLN A 214 -20.06 11.98 -16.00
N ARG A 215 -20.75 12.98 -16.56
CA ARG A 215 -20.11 14.26 -16.94
C ARG A 215 -19.98 15.13 -15.70
N THR A 216 -18.77 15.26 -15.17
CA THR A 216 -18.46 16.04 -13.97
C THR A 216 -17.18 16.85 -14.24
N PRO A 217 -16.88 17.89 -13.44
CA PRO A 217 -15.68 18.72 -13.66
C PRO A 217 -14.37 18.02 -13.25
N TYR A 218 -14.43 16.79 -12.75
CA TYR A 218 -13.29 16.03 -12.27
C TYR A 218 -12.63 15.23 -13.40
N VAL A 219 -11.30 15.06 -13.33
CA VAL A 219 -10.56 14.21 -14.28
C VAL A 219 -10.97 12.75 -14.13
N LEU A 220 -11.05 12.27 -12.89
CA LEU A 220 -11.54 10.93 -12.57
C LEU A 220 -13.05 10.97 -12.34
N ARG A 221 -13.79 10.20 -13.14
CA ARG A 221 -15.25 10.26 -13.17
C ARG A 221 -15.89 8.93 -12.74
N PRO A 222 -16.98 8.99 -11.97
CA PRO A 222 -17.76 7.81 -11.63
C PRO A 222 -18.55 7.31 -12.85
N ILE A 223 -18.95 6.04 -12.77
CA ILE A 223 -19.93 5.46 -13.71
C ILE A 223 -21.31 6.03 -13.38
N VAL A 224 -22.12 6.33 -14.40
CA VAL A 224 -23.51 6.75 -14.25
C VAL A 224 -24.29 5.70 -13.44
N SER A 225 -24.95 6.14 -12.37
CA SER A 225 -25.78 5.32 -11.50
C SER A 225 -27.14 5.97 -11.32
N GLU A 226 -28.21 5.24 -11.62
CA GLU A 226 -29.58 5.71 -11.45
C GLU A 226 -29.98 5.87 -9.98
N LYS A 227 -29.32 5.14 -9.07
CA LYS A 227 -29.71 5.07 -7.65
C LYS A 227 -29.09 6.16 -6.79
N VAL A 228 -27.88 6.61 -7.13
CA VAL A 228 -27.16 7.66 -6.40
C VAL A 228 -26.26 8.41 -7.39
N PRO A 229 -26.63 9.63 -7.83
CA PRO A 229 -25.74 10.47 -8.59
C PRO A 229 -24.56 10.86 -7.68
N THR A 230 -23.34 10.55 -8.10
CA THR A 230 -22.12 10.95 -7.38
C THR A 230 -21.30 11.82 -8.30
N GLU A 231 -20.93 13.02 -7.88
CA GLU A 231 -20.11 13.88 -8.74
C GLU A 231 -18.64 13.46 -8.78
N GLN A 232 -18.20 12.73 -7.76
CA GLN A 232 -16.79 12.45 -7.51
C GLN A 232 -16.58 10.97 -7.22
N VAL A 233 -15.49 10.41 -7.73
CA VAL A 233 -15.10 9.03 -7.46
C VAL A 233 -14.64 8.87 -6.01
N SER A 234 -15.04 7.77 -5.36
CA SER A 234 -14.56 7.47 -4.01
C SER A 234 -13.16 6.88 -4.01
N HIS A 235 -12.42 7.08 -2.91
CA HIS A 235 -11.10 6.48 -2.71
C HIS A 235 -11.12 4.95 -2.82
N GLN A 236 -12.23 4.30 -2.42
CA GLN A 236 -12.38 2.85 -2.49
C GLN A 236 -12.46 2.37 -3.95
N ILE A 237 -13.14 3.11 -4.83
CA ILE A 237 -13.21 2.79 -6.26
C ILE A 237 -11.82 2.87 -6.88
N ILE A 238 -11.04 3.92 -6.59
CA ILE A 238 -9.66 4.06 -7.08
C ILE A 238 -8.80 2.90 -6.59
N ARG A 239 -8.85 2.56 -5.29
CA ARG A 239 -8.09 1.43 -4.73
C ARG A 239 -8.46 0.10 -5.39
N ASN A 240 -9.74 -0.13 -5.67
CA ASN A 240 -10.20 -1.34 -6.35
C ASN A 240 -9.72 -1.40 -7.80
N ARG A 241 -9.74 -0.28 -8.54
CA ARG A 241 -9.21 -0.18 -9.91
C ARG A 241 -7.71 -0.52 -9.94
N LEU A 242 -6.92 0.12 -9.07
CA LEU A 242 -5.49 -0.17 -8.92
C LEU A 242 -5.22 -1.63 -8.61
N LYS A 243 -5.95 -2.20 -7.64
CA LYS A 243 -5.79 -3.61 -7.24
C LYS A 243 -6.04 -4.56 -8.41
N LYS A 244 -7.08 -4.35 -9.20
CA LYS A 244 -7.40 -5.20 -10.35
C LYS A 244 -6.31 -5.15 -11.42
N ILE A 245 -5.83 -3.95 -11.76
CA ILE A 245 -4.74 -3.81 -12.74
C ILE A 245 -3.44 -4.40 -12.19
N ALA A 246 -3.15 -4.25 -10.89
CA ALA A 246 -2.01 -4.90 -10.24
C ALA A 246 -2.06 -6.43 -10.33
N GLU A 247 -3.24 -7.01 -10.11
CA GLU A 247 -3.49 -8.45 -10.26
C GLU A 247 -3.31 -8.92 -11.71
N MET A 248 -3.83 -8.15 -12.69
CA MET A 248 -3.66 -8.45 -14.12
C MET A 248 -2.19 -8.36 -14.56
N TYR A 249 -1.44 -7.37 -14.07
CA TYR A 249 -0.01 -7.20 -14.35
C TYR A 249 0.86 -8.25 -13.62
N GLY A 250 0.32 -8.89 -12.57
CA GLY A 250 1.05 -9.89 -11.80
C GLY A 250 2.05 -9.32 -10.80
N ASN A 251 1.94 -8.03 -10.43
CA ASN A 251 2.81 -7.41 -9.42
C ASN A 251 2.04 -7.13 -8.11
N PRO A 252 2.24 -7.93 -7.04
CA PRO A 252 1.55 -7.75 -5.76
C PRO A 252 1.98 -6.50 -5.00
N TYR A 253 3.08 -5.85 -5.39
CA TYR A 253 3.56 -4.62 -4.78
C TYR A 253 2.99 -3.34 -5.40
N LEU A 254 2.21 -3.45 -6.47
CA LEU A 254 1.67 -2.33 -7.23
C LEU A 254 0.49 -1.65 -6.50
N ASN A 255 0.78 -1.02 -5.37
CA ASN A 255 -0.17 -0.25 -4.57
C ASN A 255 0.12 1.27 -4.68
N PRO A 256 -0.83 2.15 -4.30
CA PRO A 256 -0.66 3.59 -4.49
C PRO A 256 0.65 4.16 -3.93
N LYS A 257 1.06 3.71 -2.73
CA LYS A 257 2.27 4.21 -2.06
C LYS A 257 3.54 3.79 -2.80
N ASN A 258 3.57 2.59 -3.36
CA ASN A 258 4.73 2.10 -4.10
C ASN A 258 4.83 2.74 -5.49
N ILE A 259 3.71 2.94 -6.19
CA ILE A 259 3.69 3.68 -7.47
C ILE A 259 4.17 5.12 -7.25
N PHE A 260 3.67 5.79 -6.21
CA PHE A 260 4.10 7.13 -5.83
C PHE A 260 5.60 7.21 -5.51
N ARG A 261 6.14 6.24 -4.78
CA ARG A 261 7.59 6.16 -4.49
C ARG A 261 8.42 5.85 -5.73
N SER A 262 7.90 5.02 -6.63
CA SER A 262 8.52 4.73 -7.93
C SER A 262 8.71 6.02 -8.72
N GLY A 263 7.65 6.84 -8.74
CA GLY A 263 7.67 8.20 -9.27
C GLY A 263 8.71 9.13 -8.65
N MET A 264 8.83 9.08 -7.32
CA MET A 264 9.84 9.84 -6.60
C MET A 264 11.26 9.42 -6.95
N ILE A 265 11.53 8.11 -7.03
CA ILE A 265 12.83 7.57 -7.43
C ILE A 265 13.18 8.05 -8.85
N ASP A 266 12.26 7.91 -9.80
CA ASP A 266 12.45 8.42 -11.16
C ASP A 266 12.71 9.94 -11.19
N TYR A 267 11.92 10.71 -10.45
CA TYR A 267 12.10 12.16 -10.38
C TYR A 267 13.48 12.53 -9.82
N ILE A 268 13.92 11.86 -8.76
CA ILE A 268 15.25 12.09 -8.17
C ILE A 268 16.34 11.81 -9.21
N ARG A 269 16.29 10.68 -9.92
CA ARG A 269 17.28 10.34 -10.95
C ARG A 269 17.33 11.41 -12.05
N ARG A 270 16.17 11.91 -12.51
CA ARG A 270 16.11 12.99 -13.49
C ARG A 270 16.61 14.32 -12.94
N TYR A 271 16.29 14.64 -11.69
CA TYR A 271 16.77 15.83 -11.01
C TYR A 271 18.30 15.82 -10.88
N MET A 272 18.87 14.70 -10.45
CA MET A 272 20.31 14.50 -10.36
C MET A 272 20.98 14.65 -11.73
N LYS A 273 20.44 14.00 -12.77
CA LYS A 273 20.94 14.13 -14.14
C LYS A 273 20.88 15.57 -14.65
N LYS A 274 19.81 16.31 -14.35
CA LYS A 274 19.64 17.70 -14.78
C LYS A 274 20.63 18.65 -14.11
N ASN A 275 21.00 18.37 -12.86
CA ASN A 275 21.88 19.21 -12.05
C ASN A 275 23.32 18.66 -11.94
N ASP A 276 23.69 17.67 -12.78
CA ASP A 276 25.01 17.01 -12.79
C ASP A 276 25.46 16.43 -11.42
N ILE A 277 24.50 15.92 -10.64
CA ILE A 277 24.74 15.29 -9.34
C ILE A 277 25.00 13.80 -9.54
N LYS A 278 26.20 13.33 -9.17
CA LYS A 278 26.69 11.97 -9.50
C LYS A 278 26.19 10.88 -8.56
N SER A 279 25.87 11.22 -7.32
CA SER A 279 25.44 10.25 -6.31
C SER A 279 24.27 10.80 -5.49
N PHE A 280 23.35 9.91 -5.10
CA PHE A 280 22.21 10.28 -4.24
C PHE A 280 22.66 10.88 -2.89
N LYS A 281 23.86 10.53 -2.43
CA LYS A 281 24.43 11.11 -1.20
C LYS A 281 24.82 12.57 -1.35
N ASP A 282 25.06 13.02 -2.59
CA ASP A 282 25.54 14.36 -2.90
C ASP A 282 24.39 15.37 -3.05
N LEU A 283 23.13 14.91 -3.10
CA LEU A 283 21.98 15.79 -2.92
C LEU A 283 22.11 16.47 -1.56
N ASP A 284 22.03 17.78 -1.51
CA ASP A 284 22.11 18.52 -0.26
C ASP A 284 20.74 18.57 0.45
N HIS A 285 20.64 19.37 1.52
CA HIS A 285 19.39 19.50 2.27
C HIS A 285 18.30 20.17 1.44
N ASP A 286 18.64 21.24 0.71
CA ASP A 286 17.70 22.03 -0.09
C ASP A 286 17.19 21.24 -1.29
N ASP A 287 18.05 20.45 -1.94
CA ASP A 287 17.67 19.51 -2.99
C ASP A 287 16.59 18.54 -2.50
N MET A 288 16.85 17.89 -1.37
CA MET A 288 15.91 16.95 -0.77
C MET A 288 14.63 17.65 -0.33
N ALA A 289 14.72 18.86 0.22
CA ALA A 289 13.56 19.64 0.60
C ALA A 289 12.67 19.94 -0.61
N ASN A 290 13.27 20.40 -1.72
CA ASN A 290 12.57 20.69 -2.98
C ASN A 290 11.89 19.44 -3.56
N ILE A 291 12.59 18.30 -3.55
CA ILE A 291 12.05 17.02 -3.99
C ILE A 291 10.84 16.63 -3.12
N LEU A 292 10.96 16.68 -1.79
CA LEU A 292 9.87 16.31 -0.89
C LEU A 292 8.65 17.23 -1.03
N MET A 293 8.87 18.55 -1.11
CA MET A 293 7.80 19.53 -1.33
C MET A 293 7.06 19.28 -2.65
N ARG A 294 7.79 18.93 -3.72
CA ARG A 294 7.18 18.53 -4.99
C ARG A 294 6.29 17.29 -4.87
N PHE A 295 6.54 16.41 -3.91
CA PHE A 295 5.69 15.25 -3.62
C PHE A 295 4.69 15.53 -2.48
N GLY A 296 4.57 16.79 -2.05
CA GLY A 296 3.61 17.20 -1.03
C GLY A 296 3.96 16.69 0.37
N ILE A 297 5.25 16.46 0.62
CA ILE A 297 5.79 16.02 1.91
C ILE A 297 6.50 17.20 2.54
N ASP A 298 6.16 17.52 3.79
CA ASP A 298 6.81 18.61 4.52
C ASP A 298 8.29 18.29 4.75
N PRO A 299 9.23 19.17 4.36
CA PRO A 299 10.66 18.89 4.37
C PRO A 299 11.28 19.08 5.77
N THR A 300 10.69 18.46 6.79
CA THR A 300 11.28 18.45 8.13
C THR A 300 12.57 17.62 8.14
N ASN A 301 13.48 17.93 9.06
CA ASN A 301 14.73 17.15 9.21
C ASN A 301 14.47 15.64 9.37
N GLN A 302 13.41 15.28 10.10
CA GLN A 302 12.99 13.89 10.26
C GLN A 302 12.54 13.28 8.92
N ASN A 303 11.72 13.99 8.14
CA ASN A 303 11.24 13.48 6.86
C ASN A 303 12.38 13.33 5.85
N ILE A 304 13.29 14.30 5.77
CA ILE A 304 14.48 14.24 4.90
C ILE A 304 15.34 13.03 5.27
N TYR A 305 15.66 12.87 6.55
CA TYR A 305 16.46 11.72 7.03
C TYR A 305 15.79 10.38 6.69
N LEU A 306 14.49 10.23 6.96
CA LEU A 306 13.74 9.01 6.68
C LEU A 306 13.71 8.67 5.19
N HIS A 307 13.54 9.66 4.31
CA HIS A 307 13.50 9.43 2.87
C HIS A 307 14.88 9.13 2.30
N ARG A 308 15.95 9.74 2.83
CA ARG A 308 17.32 9.35 2.46
C ARG A 308 17.58 7.88 2.74
N ILE A 309 17.22 7.39 3.92
CA ILE A 309 17.42 5.96 4.25
C ILE A 309 16.61 5.05 3.32
N ARG A 310 15.34 5.38 3.11
CA ARG A 310 14.41 4.52 2.34
C ARG A 310 14.72 4.46 0.85
N LEU A 311 15.26 5.53 0.27
CA LEU A 311 15.46 5.66 -1.16
C LEU A 311 16.89 5.35 -1.60
N ARG A 312 17.87 5.36 -0.67
CA ARG A 312 19.29 5.16 -0.97
C ARG A 312 19.62 3.86 -1.71
N GLU A 313 18.85 2.80 -1.52
CA GLU A 313 19.06 1.52 -2.20
C GLU A 313 18.50 1.49 -3.63
N TYR A 314 17.75 2.52 -4.03
CA TYR A 314 16.97 2.54 -5.27
C TYR A 314 17.30 3.71 -6.20
N VAL A 315 18.09 4.70 -5.76
CA VAL A 315 18.50 5.85 -6.59
C VAL A 315 19.93 5.66 -7.05
#